data_AF-A0A661UI04-F1
#
_entry.id   AF-A0A661UI04-F1
#
_cell.length_a   1.000
_cell.length_b   1.000
_cell.length_c   1.000
_cell.angle_alpha   90.00
_cell.angle_beta   90.00
_cell.angle_gamma   90.00
#
_symmetry.space_group_name_H-M   'P 1'
#
loop_
_entity.id
_entity.type
_entity.pdbx_description
1 polymer ?
#
loop_
_entity_poly.entity_id
_entity_poly.type
_entity_poly.pdbx_seq_one_letter_code
_entity_poly.pdbx_strand_id
1 'polypeptide(L)' 'MKAMILEGIKDLRKEKNPLKLADIPKPSPKTDEILIKVNVCGVCHTELDEI' A
#
# COMPACT_ATOMS: atom_id res chain seq x y z
N MET A 1 5.92 10.91 -1.66
CA MET A 1 5.05 10.20 -2.61
C MET A 1 3.83 9.73 -1.87
N LYS A 2 2.67 9.64 -2.52
CA LYS A 2 1.44 9.15 -1.89
C LYS A 2 1.39 7.63 -1.89
N ALA A 3 0.95 7.04 -0.79
CA ALA A 3 0.76 5.60 -0.64
C ALA A 3 -0.48 5.30 0.23
N MET A 4 -1.08 4.13 0.01
CA MET A 4 -2.09 3.59 0.91
C MET A 4 -1.40 2.73 1.98
N ILE A 5 -1.58 3.07 3.26
CA ILE A 5 -0.91 2.43 4.39
C ILE A 5 -1.93 1.66 5.22
N LEU A 6 -1.63 0.40 5.51
CA LEU A 6 -2.29 -0.38 6.55
C LEU A 6 -1.52 -0.21 7.86
N GLU A 7 -2.05 0.58 8.80
CA GLU A 7 -1.35 0.92 10.05
C GLU A 7 -1.28 -0.23 11.07
N GLY A 8 -1.88 -1.38 10.76
CA GLY A 8 -1.87 -2.57 11.61
C GLY A 8 -2.85 -3.61 11.10
N ILE A 9 -2.87 -4.79 11.74
CA ILE A 9 -3.84 -5.84 11.42
C ILE A 9 -5.24 -5.35 11.77
N LYS A 10 -6.17 -5.38 10.81
CA LYS A 10 -7.56 -4.92 10.97
C LYS A 10 -8.55 -6.03 10.65
N ASP A 11 -9.65 -6.06 11.40
CA ASP A 11 -10.82 -6.90 11.08
C ASP A 11 -11.75 -6.14 10.13
N LEU A 12 -11.81 -6.55 8.87
CA LEU A 12 -12.64 -5.91 7.85
C LEU A 12 -14.14 -5.94 8.15
N ARG A 13 -14.60 -6.86 9.01
CA ARG A 13 -16.01 -6.88 9.47
C ARG A 13 -16.31 -5.69 10.36
N LYS A 14 -15.29 -5.13 11.03
CA LYS A 14 -15.39 -3.96 11.91
C LYS A 14 -14.95 -2.67 11.22
N GLU A 15 -13.91 -2.72 10.40
CA GLU A 15 -13.34 -1.55 9.72
C GLU A 15 -13.25 -1.79 8.21
N LYS A 16 -14.26 -1.30 7.47
CA LYS A 16 -14.36 -1.51 6.02
C LYS A 16 -13.32 -0.74 5.19
N ASN A 17 -12.68 0.28 5.77
CA ASN A 17 -11.70 1.13 5.09
C ASN A 17 -10.42 1.22 5.93
N PRO A 18 -9.64 0.14 6.06
CA PRO A 18 -8.50 0.10 6.97
C PRO A 18 -7.25 0.83 6.44
N LEU A 19 -7.27 1.20 5.16
CA LEU A 19 -6.15 1.85 4.48
C LEU A 19 -6.23 3.37 4.61
N LYS A 20 -5.11 4.00 4.94
CA LYS A 20 -4.97 5.46 4.97
C LYS A 20 -4.09 5.96 3.85
N LEU A 21 -4.55 6.98 3.14
CA LEU A 21 -3.73 7.71 2.18
C LEU A 21 -2.74 8.60 2.95
N ALA A 22 -1.45 8.37 2.75
CA ALA A 22 -0.39 9.12 3.42
C ALA A 22 0.70 9.56 2.44
N ASP A 23 1.34 10.68 2.75
CA ASP A 23 2.57 11.11 2.09
C ASP A 23 3.78 10.49 2.81
N ILE A 24 4.59 9.74 2.07
CA ILE A 24 5.81 9.09 2.56
C ILE A 24 7.04 9.59 1.80
N PRO A 25 8.26 9.50 2.36
CA PRO A 25 9.48 9.86 1.64
C PRO A 25 9.61 9.11 0.31
N LYS A 26 10.15 9.79 -0.71
CA LYS A 26 10.48 9.13 -1.98
C LYS A 26 11.68 8.20 -1.74
N PRO A 27 11.60 6.90 -2.09
CA PRO A 27 12.73 6.00 -1.91
C PRO A 27 13.85 6.31 -2.91
N SER A 28 15.07 5.94 -2.53
CA SER A 28 16.26 5.97 -3.40
C SER A 28 16.67 4.53 -3.69
N PRO A 29 16.83 4.13 -4.96
CA PRO A 29 17.25 2.77 -5.31
C PRO A 29 18.71 2.53 -4.89
N LYS A 30 19.00 1.29 -4.47
CA LYS A 30 20.37 0.80 -4.25
C LYS A 30 20.94 0.19 -5.54
N THR A 31 22.15 -0.37 -5.46
CA THR A 31 22.71 -1.18 -6.54
C THR A 31 21.75 -2.30 -6.92
N ASP A 32 21.56 -2.51 -8.21
CA ASP A 32 20.66 -3.51 -8.80
C ASP A 32 19.15 -3.31 -8.55
N GLU A 33 18.74 -2.11 -8.11
CA GLU A 33 17.33 -1.73 -7.98
C GLU A 33 16.94 -0.65 -9.02
N ILE A 34 15.65 -0.61 -9.36
CA ILE A 34 15.08 0.47 -10.18
C ILE A 34 13.94 1.16 -9.44
N LEU A 35 13.83 2.48 -9.62
CA LEU A 35 12.71 3.26 -9.09
C LEU A 35 11.66 3.47 -10.18
N ILE A 36 10.47 2.90 -9.99
CA ILE A 36 9.37 2.97 -10.94
C ILE A 36 8.37 4.05 -10.50
N LYS A 37 7.93 4.89 -11.45
CA LYS A 37 6.78 5.76 -11.25
C LYS A 37 5.50 4.98 -11.57
N VAL A 38 4.69 4.73 -10.55
CA VAL A 38 3.39 4.05 -10.69
C VAL A 38 2.38 5.03 -11.30
N ASN A 39 1.79 4.66 -12.44
CA ASN A 39 0.70 5.41 -13.07
C ASN A 39 -0.69 4.86 -12.72
N VAL A 40 -0.78 3.54 -12.57
CA VAL A 40 -2.00 2.80 -12.22
C VAL A 40 -1.66 1.66 -11.27
N CYS A 41 -2.58 1.31 -10.37
CA CYS A 41 -2.45 0.19 -9.44
C CYS A 41 -3.67 -0.71 -9.59
N GLY A 42 -3.44 -2.00 -9.86
CA GLY A 42 -4.51 -3.01 -9.83
C GLY A 42 -4.82 -3.43 -8.41
N VAL A 43 -6.06 -3.83 -8.16
CA VAL A 43 -6.51 -4.39 -6.88
C VAL A 43 -7.14 -5.75 -7.20
N CYS A 44 -6.70 -6.82 -6.54
CA CYS A 44 -7.31 -8.14 -6.58
C CYS A 44 -8.05 -8.43 -5.26
N HIS A 45 -8.37 -9.71 -4.99
CA HIS A 45 -9.04 -10.07 -3.74
C HIS A 45 -8.03 -10.32 -2.60
N THR A 46 -6.82 -10.80 -2.88
CA THR A 46 -5.88 -11.21 -1.82
C THR A 46 -5.11 -10.06 -1.16
N GLU A 47 -5.35 -8.79 -1.53
CA GLU A 47 -4.66 -7.63 -0.93
C GLU A 47 -5.16 -7.30 0.47
N LEU A 48 -6.44 -7.57 0.75
CA LEU A 48 -7.06 -7.29 2.04
C LEU A 48 -7.85 -8.50 2.58
N ASP A 49 -7.99 -9.57 1.80
CA ASP A 49 -8.80 -10.75 2.15
C ASP A 49 -7.98 -11.86 2.84
N GLU A 50 -8.66 -12.60 3.72
CA GLU A 50 -8.26 -13.75 4.57
C GLU A 50 -6.96 -13.68 5.42
N ILE A 51 -7.09 -13.16 6.66
CA ILE A 51 -6.55 -13.80 7.88
C ILE A 51 -7.59 -13.69 9.01
#